data_AF-A0A497NNP1-F1
#
_entry.id   AF-A0A497NNP1-F1
#
_cell.length_a   1.000
_cell.length_b   1.000
_cell.length_c   1.000
_cell.angle_alpha   90.00
_cell.angle_beta   90.00
_cell.angle_gamma   90.00
#
_symmetry.space_group_name_H-M   'P 1'
#
loop_
_entity.id
_entity.type
_entity.pdbx_description
1 polymer ?
#
loop_
_entity_poly.entity_id
_entity_poly.type
_entity_poly.pdbx_seq_one_letter_code
_entity_poly.pdbx_strand_id
1 'polypeptide(L)'
;MVSGLEAYFKRRFIELEKEGWKSNVDTLFKTIFSSKYLESRKSEVIEKARSEKKSILNILVEKRYINFQNLDECKRVFNTCYGLKFGEIFKEKPQLIEKVRKIIDYRHKIVHSGRDVTVINYEEVPDKPPMFASKQLLEEILKNIEEFINVFHKATLRVTKE
;
A
#
# COMPACT_ATOMS: atom_id res chain seq x y z
N MET A 1 9.26 1.25 -9.59
CA MET A 1 7.95 0.56 -9.67
C MET A 1 7.30 0.41 -8.30
N VAL A 2 7.89 -0.32 -7.34
CA VAL A 2 7.29 -0.44 -5.98
C VAL A 2 7.27 0.89 -5.22
N SER A 3 8.26 1.75 -5.45
CA SER A 3 8.25 3.15 -4.99
C SER A 3 7.07 3.95 -5.55
N GLY A 4 6.59 3.63 -6.76
CA GLY A 4 5.44 4.28 -7.38
C GLY A 4 4.12 3.85 -6.73
N LEU A 5 3.97 2.55 -6.43
CA LEU A 5 2.81 2.04 -5.70
C LEU A 5 2.76 2.57 -4.26
N GLU A 6 3.91 2.62 -3.58
CA GLU A 6 4.04 3.24 -2.25
C GLU A 6 3.63 4.72 -2.29
N ALA A 7 4.18 5.48 -3.25
CA ALA A 7 3.86 6.91 -3.41
C ALA A 7 2.38 7.12 -3.71
N TYR A 8 1.79 6.27 -4.57
CA TYR A 8 0.37 6.29 -4.85
C TYR A 8 -0.47 6.06 -3.58
N PHE A 9 -0.20 5.00 -2.81
CA PHE A 9 -0.97 4.73 -1.60
C PHE A 9 -0.85 5.85 -0.56
N LYS A 10 0.36 6.37 -0.31
CA LYS A 10 0.58 7.49 0.60
C LYS A 10 -0.27 8.70 0.21
N ARG A 11 -0.19 9.07 -1.06
CA ARG A 11 -0.91 10.21 -1.61
C ARG A 11 -2.42 9.98 -1.55
N ARG A 12 -2.90 8.83 -2.03
CA ARG A 12 -4.31 8.50 -2.04
C ARG A 12 -4.88 8.48 -0.63
N PHE A 13 -4.17 7.91 0.34
CA PHE A 13 -4.60 7.86 1.74
C PHE A 13 -4.89 9.25 2.31
N ILE A 14 -4.09 10.26 1.98
CA ILE A 14 -4.33 11.66 2.41
C ILE A 14 -5.43 12.32 1.56
N GLU A 15 -5.47 12.06 0.25
CA GLU A 15 -6.46 12.65 -0.65
C GLU A 15 -7.89 12.26 -0.27
N LEU A 16 -8.14 11.03 0.20
CA LEU A 16 -9.46 10.60 0.62
C LEU A 16 -10.05 11.50 1.71
N GLU A 17 -9.26 11.87 2.72
CA GLU A 17 -9.68 12.83 3.76
C GLU A 17 -10.07 14.18 3.14
N LYS A 18 -9.30 14.67 2.16
CA LYS A 18 -9.59 15.95 1.47
C LYS A 18 -10.80 15.88 0.56
N GLU A 19 -11.09 14.70 0.02
CA GLU A 19 -12.26 14.39 -0.80
C GLU A 19 -13.53 14.17 0.03
N GLY A 20 -13.46 14.31 1.35
CA GLY A 20 -14.62 14.23 2.25
C GLY A 20 -14.86 12.84 2.84
N TRP A 21 -13.96 11.87 2.62
CA TRP A 21 -14.05 10.59 3.32
C TRP A 21 -13.84 10.79 4.82
N LYS A 22 -14.78 10.31 5.63
CA LYS A 22 -14.67 10.34 7.09
C LYS A 22 -13.60 9.36 7.56
N SER A 23 -12.47 9.89 8.03
CA SER A 23 -11.37 9.10 8.57
C SER A 23 -11.64 8.64 10.01
N ASN A 24 -11.47 7.34 10.29
CA ASN A 24 -11.55 6.79 11.64
C ASN A 24 -10.16 6.73 12.29
N VAL A 25 -9.67 7.91 12.67
CA VAL A 25 -8.30 8.09 13.20
C VAL A 25 -8.08 7.34 14.52
N ASP A 26 -9.08 7.28 15.40
CA ASP A 26 -8.96 6.59 16.69
C ASP A 26 -8.75 5.08 16.53
N THR A 27 -9.50 4.45 15.62
CA THR A 27 -9.32 3.02 15.33
C THR A 27 -8.00 2.79 14.59
N LEU A 28 -7.59 3.73 13.73
CA LEU A 28 -6.29 3.69 13.06
C LEU A 28 -5.13 3.70 14.07
N PHE A 29 -5.16 4.57 15.08
CA PHE A 29 -4.13 4.60 16.13
C PHE A 29 -3.98 3.25 16.84
N LYS A 30 -5.09 2.63 17.23
CA LYS A 30 -5.11 1.29 17.86
C LYS A 30 -4.58 0.19 16.94
N THR A 31 -4.61 0.42 15.63
CA THR A 31 -4.14 -0.53 14.61
C THR A 31 -2.64 -0.41 14.36
N ILE A 32 -2.10 0.81 14.37
CA ILE A 32 -0.70 1.07 14.01
C ILE A 32 0.23 1.13 15.22
N PHE A 33 -0.29 1.42 16.41
CA PHE A 33 0.47 1.47 17.65
C PHE A 33 0.12 0.29 18.55
N SER A 34 1.14 -0.27 19.20
CA SER A 34 0.91 -1.27 20.24
C SER A 34 0.25 -0.62 21.47
N SER A 35 -0.53 -1.40 22.21
CA SER A 35 -1.23 -0.94 23.43
C SER A 35 -0.30 -0.25 24.42
N LYS A 36 0.94 -0.74 24.57
CA LYS A 36 1.97 -0.18 25.45
C LYS A 36 2.34 1.27 25.11
N TYR A 37 2.30 1.67 23.85
CA TYR A 37 2.74 2.99 23.39
C TYR A 37 1.61 3.83 22.78
N LEU A 38 0.36 3.35 22.84
CA LEU A 38 -0.77 3.96 22.15
C LEU A 38 -0.97 5.43 22.54
N GLU A 39 -1.11 5.71 23.83
CA GLU A 39 -1.42 7.07 24.31
C GLU A 39 -0.26 8.04 24.12
N SER A 40 0.98 7.59 24.34
CA SER A 40 2.16 8.44 24.13
C SER A 40 2.37 8.78 22.66
N ARG A 41 2.25 7.79 21.75
CA ARG A 41 2.36 8.00 20.30
C ARG A 41 1.19 8.79 19.73
N LYS A 42 -0.03 8.55 20.21
CA LYS A 42 -1.21 9.34 19.84
C LYS A 42 -1.01 10.81 20.21
N SER A 43 -0.58 11.09 21.44
CA SER A 43 -0.29 12.45 21.90
C SER A 43 0.80 13.13 21.07
N GLU A 44 1.90 12.42 20.82
CA GLU A 44 3.02 12.89 19.97
C GLU A 44 2.54 13.28 18.56
N VAL A 45 1.71 12.45 17.93
CA VAL A 45 1.19 12.72 16.59
C VAL A 45 0.23 13.91 16.58
N ILE A 46 -0.66 14.03 17.57
CA ILE A 46 -1.61 15.13 17.67
C ILE A 46 -0.89 16.46 17.90
N GLU A 47 0.11 16.48 18.78
CA GLU A 47 0.92 17.67 19.05
C GLU A 47 1.66 18.13 17.78
N LYS A 48 2.29 17.21 17.05
CA LYS A 48 2.95 17.51 15.77
C LYS A 48 1.97 17.99 14.70
N ALA A 49 0.79 17.39 14.62
CA ALA A 49 -0.24 17.83 13.67
C ALA A 49 -0.64 19.29 13.94
N ARG A 50 -0.80 19.66 15.23
CA ARG A 50 -1.09 21.04 15.65
C ARG A 50 0.06 21.99 15.35
N SER A 51 1.30 21.63 15.70
CA SER A 51 2.46 22.50 15.52
C SER A 51 2.81 22.72 14.05
N GLU A 52 2.71 21.68 13.21
CA GLU A 52 2.97 21.75 11.77
C GLU A 52 1.74 22.24 10.96
N LYS A 53 0.59 22.48 11.60
CA LYS A 53 -0.70 22.83 10.95
C LYS A 53 -1.09 21.85 9.82
N LYS A 54 -0.87 20.56 10.06
CA LYS A 54 -1.17 19.46 9.12
C LYS A 54 -2.25 18.55 9.71
N SER A 55 -2.91 17.77 8.86
CA SER A 55 -3.81 16.73 9.37
C SER A 55 -3.02 15.60 10.03
N ILE A 56 -3.68 14.87 10.94
CA ILE A 56 -3.08 13.72 11.63
C ILE A 56 -2.58 12.69 10.62
N LEU A 57 -3.35 12.43 9.55
CA LEU A 57 -2.97 11.46 8.52
C LEU A 57 -1.70 11.87 7.76
N ASN A 58 -1.51 13.17 7.50
CA ASN A 58 -0.26 13.68 6.93
C ASN A 58 0.94 13.35 7.84
N ILE A 59 0.83 13.61 9.14
CA ILE A 59 1.90 13.29 10.10
C ILE A 59 2.18 11.78 10.13
N LEU A 60 1.13 10.94 10.13
CA LEU A 60 1.28 9.49 10.10
C LEU A 60 2.06 8.99 8.88
N VAL A 61 1.78 9.56 7.71
CA VAL A 61 2.44 9.23 6.44
C VAL A 61 3.87 9.77 6.40
N GLU A 62 4.09 11.04 6.73
CA GLU A 62 5.40 11.70 6.63
C GLU A 62 6.42 11.12 7.63
N LYS A 63 6.00 10.86 8.87
CA LYS A 63 6.86 10.25 9.89
C LYS A 63 6.97 8.72 9.77
N ARG A 64 6.41 8.14 8.70
CA ARG A 64 6.47 6.70 8.38
C ARG A 64 5.93 5.78 9.48
N TYR A 65 4.89 6.21 10.19
CA TYR A 65 4.20 5.34 11.15
C TYR A 65 3.38 4.23 10.46
N ILE A 66 3.19 4.35 9.14
CA ILE A 66 2.53 3.35 8.29
C ILE A 66 3.50 2.92 7.19
N ASN A 67 3.71 1.61 7.05
CA ASN A 67 4.54 1.03 6.00
C ASN A 67 3.72 0.75 4.73
N PHE A 68 3.66 1.74 3.85
CA PHE A 68 3.00 1.62 2.54
C PHE A 68 3.74 0.73 1.52
N GLN A 69 4.89 0.15 1.89
CA GLN A 69 5.55 -0.88 1.08
C GLN A 69 5.01 -2.29 1.37
N ASN A 70 4.24 -2.46 2.45
CA ASN A 70 3.63 -3.74 2.80
C ASN A 70 2.14 -3.72 2.38
N LEU A 71 1.77 -4.59 1.44
CA LEU A 71 0.42 -4.63 0.91
C LEU A 71 -0.63 -5.02 1.97
N ASP A 72 -0.29 -5.89 2.92
CA ASP A 72 -1.20 -6.28 4.00
C ASP A 72 -1.37 -5.15 5.02
N GLU A 73 -0.31 -4.38 5.27
CA GLU A 73 -0.43 -3.17 6.06
C GLU A 73 -1.32 -2.13 5.37
N CYS A 74 -1.15 -1.91 4.06
CA CYS A 74 -2.05 -1.08 3.27
C CYS A 74 -3.51 -1.55 3.39
N LYS A 75 -3.80 -2.83 3.16
CA LYS A 75 -5.14 -3.41 3.33
C LYS A 75 -5.73 -3.08 4.70
N ARG A 76 -4.93 -3.27 5.75
CA ARG A 76 -5.34 -3.05 7.13
C ARG A 76 -5.64 -1.58 7.40
N VAL A 77 -4.74 -0.67 7.06
CA VAL A 77 -4.92 0.76 7.37
C VAL A 77 -6.03 1.42 6.54
N PHE A 78 -6.18 1.06 5.26
CA PHE A 78 -7.27 1.58 4.43
C PHE A 78 -8.63 1.07 4.89
N ASN A 79 -8.72 -0.20 5.29
CA ASN A 79 -9.94 -0.75 5.89
C ASN A 79 -10.26 -0.07 7.22
N THR A 80 -9.29 0.03 8.14
CA THR A 80 -9.54 0.65 9.44
C THR A 80 -9.89 2.14 9.34
N CYS A 81 -9.18 2.88 8.49
CA CYS A 81 -9.34 4.33 8.41
C CYS A 81 -10.58 4.72 7.60
N TYR A 82 -10.88 4.01 6.52
CA TYR A 82 -11.89 4.40 5.52
C TYR A 82 -12.92 3.32 5.18
N GLY A 83 -12.86 2.13 5.80
CA GLY A 83 -13.73 1.00 5.46
C GLY A 83 -13.41 0.34 4.12
N LEU A 84 -12.29 0.72 3.48
CA LEU A 84 -11.90 0.21 2.16
C LEU A 84 -11.29 -1.19 2.24
N LYS A 85 -12.12 -2.21 2.05
CA LYS A 85 -11.70 -3.61 2.07
C LYS A 85 -11.24 -4.08 0.70
N PHE A 86 -9.97 -4.44 0.58
CA PHE A 86 -9.42 -4.91 -0.70
C PHE A 86 -10.10 -6.19 -1.18
N GLY A 87 -10.52 -7.10 -0.29
CA GLY A 87 -11.25 -8.30 -0.68
C GLY A 87 -12.58 -8.02 -1.38
N GLU A 88 -13.25 -6.92 -1.02
CA GLU A 88 -14.49 -6.49 -1.68
C GLU A 88 -14.19 -5.72 -2.97
N ILE A 89 -13.19 -4.83 -2.94
CA ILE A 89 -12.77 -4.01 -4.10
C ILE A 89 -12.29 -4.88 -5.27
N PHE A 90 -11.52 -5.93 -4.97
CA PHE A 90 -10.92 -6.81 -5.97
C PHE A 90 -11.65 -8.15 -6.12
N LYS A 91 -12.93 -8.24 -5.70
CA LYS A 91 -13.71 -9.49 -5.75
C LYS A 91 -13.75 -10.12 -7.15
N GLU A 92 -13.84 -9.30 -8.20
CA GLU A 92 -13.84 -9.74 -9.61
C GLU A 92 -12.43 -10.11 -10.13
N LYS A 93 -11.37 -9.71 -9.43
CA LYS A 93 -9.97 -9.90 -9.84
C LYS A 93 -9.06 -10.27 -8.65
N PRO A 94 -9.37 -11.33 -7.87
CA PRO A 94 -8.60 -11.68 -6.66
C PRO A 94 -7.13 -11.99 -6.96
N GLN A 95 -6.84 -12.55 -8.14
CA GLN A 95 -5.49 -12.84 -8.61
C GLN A 95 -4.59 -11.61 -8.72
N LEU A 96 -5.16 -10.42 -8.91
CA LEU A 96 -4.40 -9.18 -9.07
C LEU A 96 -3.72 -8.76 -7.77
N ILE A 97 -4.35 -9.03 -6.63
CA ILE A 97 -3.75 -8.82 -5.30
C ILE A 97 -2.49 -9.67 -5.16
N GLU A 98 -2.57 -10.95 -5.51
CA GLU A 98 -1.45 -11.89 -5.36
C GLU A 98 -0.32 -11.61 -6.35
N LYS A 99 -0.64 -11.16 -7.57
CA LYS A 99 0.37 -10.68 -8.52
C LYS A 99 1.13 -9.48 -7.97
N VAL A 100 0.43 -8.47 -7.44
CA VAL A 100 1.07 -7.27 -6.86
C VAL A 100 1.85 -7.60 -5.60
N ARG A 101 1.35 -8.51 -4.75
CA ARG A 101 2.08 -9.03 -3.58
C ARG A 101 3.43 -9.62 -3.99
N LYS A 102 3.44 -10.54 -4.96
CA LYS A 102 4.68 -11.14 -5.49
C LYS A 102 5.66 -10.08 -6.00
N ILE A 103 5.17 -9.06 -6.70
CA ILE A 103 6.02 -7.97 -7.19
C ILE A 103 6.69 -7.20 -6.03
N ILE A 104 5.95 -6.94 -4.95
CA ILE A 104 6.47 -6.28 -3.75
C ILE A 104 7.53 -7.14 -3.04
N ASP A 105 7.33 -8.46 -2.99
CA ASP A 105 8.24 -9.41 -2.36
C ASP A 105 9.54 -9.53 -3.17
N TYR A 106 9.44 -9.61 -4.50
CA TYR A 106 10.59 -9.68 -5.39
C TYR A 106 11.24 -8.32 -5.68
N ARG A 107 10.78 -7.22 -5.07
CA ARG A 107 11.23 -5.86 -5.41
C ARG A 107 12.74 -5.67 -5.38
N HIS A 108 13.41 -6.27 -4.39
CA HIS A 108 14.86 -6.18 -4.23
C HIS A 108 15.58 -7.05 -5.27
N LYS A 109 15.02 -8.22 -5.61
CA LYS A 109 15.56 -9.13 -6.63
C LYS A 109 15.41 -8.57 -8.05
N ILE A 110 14.32 -7.84 -8.32
CA ILE A 110 14.05 -7.15 -9.59
C ILE A 110 14.96 -5.94 -9.78
N VAL A 111 15.27 -5.18 -8.72
CA VAL A 111 16.09 -3.97 -8.81
C VAL A 111 17.60 -4.29 -8.96
N HIS A 112 18.06 -5.44 -8.46
CA HIS A 112 19.47 -5.84 -8.52
C HIS A 112 19.82 -6.81 -9.66
N SER A 113 18.87 -7.14 -10.56
CA SER A 113 19.14 -7.97 -11.74
C SER A 113 19.88 -7.16 -12.81
N GLY A 114 21.18 -6.94 -12.63
CA GLY A 114 22.03 -6.23 -13.58
C GLY A 114 22.46 -7.06 -14.80
N ARG A 115 21.93 -8.28 -14.99
CA ARG A 115 22.28 -9.21 -16.09
C ARG A 115 21.04 -9.96 -16.55
N ASP A 116 20.91 -10.16 -17.87
CA ASP A 116 19.79 -10.79 -18.59
C ASP A 116 19.46 -12.26 -18.21
N VAL A 117 20.10 -12.81 -17.17
CA VAL A 117 19.96 -14.21 -16.73
C VAL A 117 19.59 -14.33 -15.24
N THR A 118 19.13 -13.25 -14.61
CA THR A 118 18.77 -13.31 -13.19
C THR A 118 17.42 -14.04 -13.03
N VAL A 119 17.45 -15.18 -12.31
CA VAL A 119 16.25 -15.89 -11.88
C VAL A 119 15.72 -15.23 -10.61
N ILE A 120 14.57 -14.56 -10.73
CA ILE A 120 13.98 -13.74 -9.66
C ILE A 120 13.45 -14.63 -8.51
N ASN A 121 12.94 -15.81 -8.82
CA ASN A 121 12.42 -16.78 -7.85
C ASN A 121 13.38 -17.94 -7.57
N TYR A 122 14.70 -17.70 -7.59
CA TYR A 122 15.73 -18.75 -7.44
C TYR A 122 15.49 -19.69 -6.25
N GLU A 123 15.06 -19.16 -5.10
CA GLU A 123 14.79 -19.93 -3.88
C GLU A 123 13.57 -20.86 -3.98
N GLU A 124 12.72 -20.68 -4.99
CA GLU A 124 11.52 -21.49 -5.23
C GLU A 124 11.72 -22.51 -6.37
N VAL A 125 12.92 -22.56 -6.95
CA VAL A 125 13.32 -23.56 -7.96
C VAL A 125 13.92 -24.77 -7.22
N PRO A 126 13.54 -26.01 -7.55
CA PRO A 126 12.81 -26.46 -8.73
C PRO A 126 11.28 -26.55 -8.56
N ASP A 127 10.75 -26.31 -7.37
CA ASP A 127 9.32 -26.48 -7.07
C ASP A 127 8.41 -25.61 -7.95
N LYS A 128 8.92 -24.47 -8.44
CA LYS A 128 8.28 -23.58 -9.41
C LYS A 128 9.21 -23.29 -10.58
N PRO A 129 8.64 -23.02 -11.78
CA PRO A 129 9.44 -22.70 -12.96
C PRO A 129 10.26 -21.42 -12.75
N PRO A 130 11.50 -21.34 -13.29
CA PRO A 130 12.35 -20.17 -13.15
C PRO A 130 11.74 -18.95 -13.84
N MET A 131 11.73 -17.83 -13.14
CA MET A 131 11.24 -16.55 -13.60
C MET A 131 12.42 -15.64 -13.91
N PHE A 132 12.68 -15.41 -15.20
CA PHE A 132 13.81 -14.60 -15.65
C PHE A 132 13.46 -13.11 -15.68
N ALA A 133 14.41 -12.27 -15.25
CA ALA A 133 14.34 -10.83 -15.45
C ALA A 133 14.40 -10.49 -16.95
N SER A 134 13.24 -10.26 -17.56
CA SER A 134 13.10 -9.93 -18.99
C SER A 134 12.27 -8.67 -19.19
N LYS A 135 12.39 -8.04 -20.36
CA LYS A 135 11.55 -6.90 -20.75
C LYS A 135 10.06 -7.24 -20.74
N GLN A 136 9.70 -8.44 -21.20
CA GLN A 136 8.31 -8.92 -21.20
C GLN A 136 7.75 -9.03 -19.77
N LEU A 137 8.54 -9.57 -18.84
CA LEU A 137 8.15 -9.62 -17.43
C LEU A 137 7.96 -8.21 -16.85
N LEU A 138 8.85 -7.27 -17.18
CA LEU A 138 8.73 -5.88 -16.75
C LEU A 138 7.42 -5.24 -17.26
N GLU A 139 7.09 -5.43 -18.53
CA GLU A 139 5.84 -4.95 -19.13
C GLU A 139 4.61 -5.58 -18.47
N GLU A 140 4.64 -6.88 -18.15
CA GLU A 140 3.55 -7.54 -17.43
C GLU A 140 3.40 -6.95 -16.01
N ILE A 141 4.51 -6.75 -15.30
CA ILE A 141 4.53 -6.16 -13.95
C ILE A 141 3.90 -4.76 -13.98
N LEU A 142 4.30 -3.91 -14.93
CA LEU A 142 3.76 -2.56 -15.07
C LEU A 142 2.25 -2.60 -15.32
N LYS A 143 1.80 -3.45 -16.24
CA LYS A 143 0.37 -3.63 -16.55
C LYS A 143 -0.42 -4.08 -15.32
N ASN A 144 0.10 -5.06 -14.56
CA ASN A 144 -0.55 -5.53 -13.34
C ASN A 144 -0.64 -4.43 -12.26
N ILE A 145 0.43 -3.63 -12.08
CA ILE A 145 0.41 -2.50 -11.12
C ILE A 145 -0.58 -1.42 -11.56
N GLU A 146 -0.56 -1.05 -12.84
CA GLU A 146 -1.45 -0.03 -13.39
C GLU A 146 -2.91 -0.46 -13.26
N GLU A 147 -3.22 -1.70 -13.63
CA GLU A 147 -4.57 -2.27 -13.46
C GLU A 147 -4.99 -2.27 -11.99
N PHE A 148 -4.08 -2.65 -11.08
CA PHE A 148 -4.35 -2.65 -9.65
C PHE A 148 -4.69 -1.26 -9.13
N ILE A 149 -3.87 -0.26 -9.48
CA ILE A 149 -4.08 1.15 -9.12
C ILE A 149 -5.41 1.63 -9.68
N ASN A 150 -5.73 1.32 -10.94
CA ASN A 150 -6.96 1.75 -11.58
C ASN A 150 -8.21 1.16 -10.90
N VAL A 151 -8.19 -0.13 -10.57
CA VAL A 151 -9.30 -0.79 -9.85
C VAL A 151 -9.48 -0.16 -8.47
N PHE A 152 -8.39 -0.02 -7.71
CA PHE A 152 -8.44 0.59 -6.39
C PHE A 152 -8.92 2.04 -6.44
N HIS A 153 -8.33 2.85 -7.33
CA HIS A 153 -8.69 4.25 -7.50
C HIS A 153 -10.18 4.42 -7.79
N LYS A 154 -10.72 3.67 -8.76
CA LYS A 154 -12.15 3.69 -9.08
C LYS A 154 -13.04 3.35 -7.89
N ALA A 155 -12.65 2.38 -7.06
CA ALA A 155 -13.39 2.05 -5.85
C ALA A 155 -13.36 3.20 -4.84
N THR A 156 -12.25 3.92 -4.74
CA THR A 156 -12.11 5.06 -3.85
C THR A 156 -12.76 6.36 -4.34
N LEU A 157 -13.30 6.41 -5.56
CA LEU A 157 -14.05 7.57 -6.07
C LEU A 157 -15.53 7.53 -5.68
N ARG A 158 -16.01 6.44 -5.06
CA ARG A 158 -17.44 6.18 -4.83
C ARG A 158 -18.07 6.99 -3.70
N VAL A 159 -17.30 7.75 -2.91
CA VAL A 159 -17.87 8.63 -1.88
C VAL A 159 -18.15 9.99 -2.48
N THR A 160 -19.37 10.13 -2.99
CA THR A 160 -20.04 11.42 -3.18
C THR A 160 -21.56 11.32 -2.96
N LYS A 161 -22.06 10.26 -2.32
CA LYS A 161 -23.48 10.17 -1.95
C LYS A 161 -23.66 9.34 -0.68
N GLU A 162 -23.61 10.03 0.46
CA GLU A 162 -24.54 9.89 1.60
C GLU A 162 -24.29 11.04 2.59
#